data_AF-A0AAW6TZP8-F1
#
_entry.id   AF-A0AAW6TZP8-F1
#
_cell.length_a   1.000
_cell.length_b   1.000
_cell.length_c   1.000
_cell.angle_alpha   90.00
_cell.angle_beta   90.00
_cell.angle_gamma   90.00
#
_symmetry.space_group_name_H-M   'P 1'
#
loop_
_entity.id
_entity.type
_entity.pdbx_description
1 polymer ?
#
loop_
_entity_poly.entity_id
_entity_poly.type
_entity_poly.pdbx_seq_one_letter_code
_entity_poly.pdbx_strand_id
1 'polypeptide(L)'
;MNSMKTLAIIAMFCSFSALAWGADVILNEYNAVGGSEFLNGGDSAVDDDGGRASDSYFGRVQGNGGDWFELVVITDHLDMRGWHLDIFEGGALDETLTLTDHEIWSDLRSGTIITVAEDVPSDVSYNPAAGDWWINVQAHNDADGLYIEASSFPVSSDDWQLRIRDAAGAVVFGPAGEGISPVSGISSTEVFRLEANPDDTITPYSNDYDDASDFSTFGAPNRWGVQNFRNLRTVELEPASITAIGPNGAELLVAGSVVPVQWESEGAVEQVLVEFSFDGGASWMGVFPANVGNTGQYEWTVPAVDSEQCLIRVSSATQLSVYDTSDEPFTIFTPLSPDE
;
A
#
# COMPACT_ATOMS: atom_id res chain seq x y z
N MET A 1 69.60 2.83 -26.49
CA MET A 1 68.47 2.35 -27.33
C MET A 1 67.72 1.29 -26.54
N ASN A 2 66.40 1.45 -26.48
CA ASN A 2 65.47 1.10 -25.40
C ASN A 2 65.40 -0.37 -24.95
N SER A 3 65.40 -0.53 -23.62
CA SER A 3 64.87 -1.67 -22.85
C SER A 3 63.35 -1.56 -22.78
N MET A 4 62.61 -2.48 -23.40
CA MET A 4 61.16 -2.59 -23.26
C MET A 4 60.85 -3.34 -21.96
N LYS A 5 60.33 -2.63 -20.96
CA LYS A 5 59.75 -3.23 -19.74
C LYS A 5 58.30 -3.58 -20.05
N THR A 6 57.97 -4.86 -20.09
CA THR A 6 56.59 -5.34 -20.18
C THR A 6 55.90 -5.08 -18.84
N LEU A 7 54.97 -4.13 -18.81
CA LEU A 7 54.11 -3.87 -17.65
C LEU A 7 52.94 -4.85 -17.72
N ALA A 8 52.92 -5.86 -16.83
CA ALA A 8 51.76 -6.74 -16.69
C ALA A 8 50.67 -5.98 -15.93
N ILE A 9 49.59 -5.60 -16.64
CA ILE A 9 48.38 -5.06 -16.03
C ILE A 9 47.61 -6.26 -15.47
N ILE A 10 47.67 -6.43 -14.15
CA ILE A 10 46.78 -7.35 -13.43
C ILE A 10 45.43 -6.63 -13.33
N ALA A 11 44.48 -7.00 -14.19
CA ALA A 11 43.09 -6.60 -14.05
C ALA A 11 42.50 -7.35 -12.84
N MET A 12 42.41 -6.67 -11.71
CA MET A 12 41.69 -7.14 -10.54
C MET A 12 40.19 -7.06 -10.86
N PHE A 13 39.59 -8.17 -11.26
CA PHE A 13 38.13 -8.29 -11.30
C PHE A 13 37.63 -8.27 -9.86
N CYS A 14 37.29 -7.07 -9.36
CA CYS A 14 36.46 -6.93 -8.18
C CYS A 14 35.05 -7.38 -8.58
N SER A 15 34.71 -8.63 -8.28
CA SER A 15 33.32 -9.06 -8.21
C SER A 15 32.68 -8.31 -7.05
N PHE A 16 32.01 -7.20 -7.33
CA PHE A 16 31.00 -6.68 -6.43
C PHE A 16 29.86 -7.70 -6.45
N SER A 17 29.80 -8.56 -5.44
CA SER A 17 28.54 -9.19 -5.08
C SER A 17 27.63 -8.05 -4.64
N ALA A 18 26.75 -7.61 -5.54
CA ALA A 18 25.62 -6.79 -5.15
C ALA A 18 24.89 -7.58 -4.06
N LEU A 19 24.88 -7.04 -2.85
CA LEU A 19 23.89 -7.47 -1.86
C LEU A 19 22.55 -7.22 -2.54
N ALA A 20 21.74 -8.25 -2.74
CA ALA A 20 20.39 -8.10 -3.24
C ALA A 20 19.64 -7.29 -2.17
N TRP A 21 19.48 -5.99 -2.42
CA TRP A 21 18.51 -5.19 -1.70
C TRP A 21 17.15 -5.64 -2.22
N GLY A 22 16.19 -5.82 -1.32
CA GLY A 22 14.80 -6.06 -1.72
C GLY A 22 14.33 -4.91 -2.60
N ALA A 23 13.50 -5.20 -3.58
CA ALA A 23 12.98 -4.17 -4.47
C ALA A 23 12.03 -3.24 -3.70
N ASP A 24 12.19 -1.92 -3.81
CA ASP A 24 11.24 -0.96 -3.21
C ASP A 24 9.95 -0.84 -4.03
N VAL A 25 10.06 -1.07 -5.34
CA VAL A 25 8.98 -1.06 -6.33
C VAL A 25 9.31 -2.11 -7.39
N ILE A 26 8.31 -2.85 -7.87
CA ILE A 26 8.48 -3.87 -8.91
C ILE A 26 7.52 -3.64 -10.09
N LEU A 27 7.91 -4.12 -11.27
CA LEU A 27 7.02 -4.23 -12.42
C LEU A 27 5.96 -5.31 -12.15
N ASN A 28 4.70 -5.01 -12.44
CA ASN A 28 3.56 -5.88 -12.17
C ASN A 28 2.86 -6.37 -13.45
N GLU A 29 2.57 -5.47 -14.38
CA GLU A 29 1.89 -5.78 -15.64
C GLU A 29 2.27 -4.74 -16.70
N TYR A 30 2.32 -5.10 -17.98
CA TYR A 30 2.31 -4.12 -19.07
C TYR A 30 1.59 -4.65 -20.29
N ASN A 31 1.06 -3.73 -21.09
CA ASN A 31 0.28 -4.07 -22.27
C ASN A 31 1.14 -4.19 -23.54
N ALA A 32 1.29 -5.40 -24.07
CA ALA A 32 1.95 -5.60 -25.36
C ALA A 32 0.95 -5.65 -26.54
N VAL A 33 -0.36 -5.54 -26.28
CA VAL A 33 -1.40 -5.64 -27.31
C VAL A 33 -1.28 -4.48 -28.30
N GLY A 34 -1.03 -4.80 -29.57
CA GLY A 34 -0.88 -3.80 -30.62
C GLY A 34 -2.16 -2.99 -30.83
N GLY A 35 -2.03 -1.72 -31.21
CA GLY A 35 -3.18 -0.80 -31.32
C GLY A 35 -4.30 -1.20 -32.28
N SER A 36 -4.06 -2.14 -33.21
CA SER A 36 -5.09 -2.73 -34.08
C SER A 36 -5.62 -4.08 -33.62
N GLU A 37 -4.95 -4.70 -32.66
CA GLU A 37 -5.22 -6.05 -32.17
C GLU A 37 -6.13 -6.02 -30.93
N PHE A 38 -6.66 -7.19 -30.57
CA PHE A 38 -7.34 -7.40 -29.30
C PHE A 38 -6.50 -8.34 -28.43
N LEU A 39 -6.71 -8.29 -27.11
CA LEU A 39 -6.15 -9.30 -26.20
C LEU A 39 -6.59 -10.71 -26.64
N ASN A 40 -5.63 -11.63 -26.77
CA ASN A 40 -5.77 -12.96 -27.39
C ASN A 40 -6.26 -12.95 -28.85
N GLY A 41 -5.94 -11.91 -29.62
CA GLY A 41 -6.29 -11.80 -31.04
C GLY A 41 -7.80 -11.75 -31.27
N GLY A 42 -8.28 -12.21 -32.43
CA GLY A 42 -9.71 -12.26 -32.76
C GLY A 42 -10.35 -10.92 -33.12
N ASP A 43 -11.59 -10.71 -32.69
CA ASP A 43 -12.37 -9.50 -32.98
C ASP A 43 -13.10 -8.93 -31.74
N SER A 44 -13.89 -7.87 -31.92
CA SER A 44 -14.64 -7.23 -30.83
C SER A 44 -15.59 -8.15 -30.02
N ALA A 45 -15.96 -9.32 -30.55
CA ALA A 45 -16.89 -10.24 -29.93
C ALA A 45 -16.21 -11.47 -29.30
N VAL A 46 -15.21 -12.04 -29.98
CA VAL A 46 -14.60 -13.34 -29.62
C VAL A 46 -13.08 -13.28 -29.80
N ASP A 47 -12.33 -13.97 -28.94
CA ASP A 47 -10.88 -14.16 -29.11
C ASP A 47 -10.55 -15.31 -30.09
N ASP A 48 -9.26 -15.50 -30.41
CA ASP A 48 -8.83 -16.52 -31.37
C ASP A 48 -9.09 -17.97 -30.91
N ASP A 49 -9.28 -18.19 -29.60
CA ASP A 49 -9.61 -19.48 -29.01
C ASP A 49 -11.12 -19.76 -28.97
N GLY A 50 -11.97 -18.83 -29.42
CA GLY A 50 -13.43 -18.94 -29.34
C GLY A 50 -14.01 -18.56 -27.98
N GLY A 51 -13.17 -18.03 -27.09
CA GLY A 51 -13.49 -17.48 -25.78
C GLY A 51 -13.74 -15.96 -25.83
N ARG A 52 -13.43 -15.30 -24.72
CA ARG A 52 -13.58 -13.83 -24.61
C ARG A 52 -12.57 -13.24 -23.62
N ALA A 53 -11.29 -13.26 -24.00
CA ALA A 53 -10.25 -12.50 -23.32
C ALA A 53 -10.58 -11.01 -23.28
N SER A 54 -10.31 -10.39 -22.15
CA SER A 54 -10.62 -8.98 -21.88
C SER A 54 -9.87 -8.47 -20.67
N ASP A 55 -9.68 -7.16 -20.63
CA ASP A 55 -9.22 -6.46 -19.44
C ASP A 55 -10.38 -6.15 -18.48
N SER A 56 -10.13 -6.13 -17.17
CA SER A 56 -11.18 -5.84 -16.18
C SER A 56 -11.73 -4.42 -16.19
N TYR A 57 -10.93 -3.45 -16.64
CA TYR A 57 -11.28 -2.04 -16.72
C TYR A 57 -11.81 -1.68 -18.11
N PHE A 58 -11.05 -2.02 -19.17
CA PHE A 58 -11.42 -1.66 -20.54
C PHE A 58 -12.45 -2.61 -21.16
N GLY A 59 -12.56 -3.83 -20.64
CA GLY A 59 -13.27 -4.90 -21.31
C GLY A 59 -12.48 -5.37 -22.55
N ARG A 60 -13.20 -5.63 -23.65
CA ARG A 60 -12.59 -6.10 -24.90
C ARG A 60 -12.56 -4.97 -25.91
N VAL A 61 -11.40 -4.36 -26.10
CA VAL A 61 -11.17 -3.21 -26.97
C VAL A 61 -9.88 -3.40 -27.77
N GLN A 62 -9.75 -2.71 -28.90
CA GLN A 62 -8.49 -2.70 -29.66
C GLN A 62 -7.39 -2.02 -28.86
N GLY A 63 -6.16 -2.53 -28.96
CA GLY A 63 -5.00 -2.03 -28.25
C GLY A 63 -5.05 -2.20 -26.74
N ASN A 64 -6.11 -2.81 -26.18
CA ASN A 64 -6.24 -3.09 -24.75
C ASN A 64 -5.91 -1.90 -23.82
N GLY A 65 -6.33 -0.69 -24.21
CA GLY A 65 -6.08 0.54 -23.43
C GLY A 65 -4.87 1.36 -23.87
N GLY A 66 -4.17 0.96 -24.93
CA GLY A 66 -3.02 1.71 -25.47
C GLY A 66 -1.75 1.45 -24.68
N ASP A 67 -0.87 2.44 -24.62
CA ASP A 67 0.42 2.31 -23.97
C ASP A 67 0.27 2.51 -22.44
N TRP A 68 0.47 1.42 -21.68
CA TRP A 68 0.45 1.43 -20.21
C TRP A 68 1.28 0.31 -19.58
N PHE A 69 1.78 0.59 -18.37
CA PHE A 69 2.41 -0.40 -17.49
C PHE A 69 2.06 -0.12 -16.02
N GLU A 70 2.25 -1.14 -15.20
CA GLU A 70 1.90 -1.13 -13.78
C GLU A 70 3.06 -1.50 -12.89
N LEU A 71 3.13 -0.83 -11.76
CA LEU A 71 4.08 -1.04 -10.70
C LEU A 71 3.36 -1.42 -9.41
N VAL A 72 4.04 -2.18 -8.56
CA VAL A 72 3.62 -2.40 -7.17
C VAL A 72 4.66 -1.83 -6.23
N VAL A 73 4.21 -0.99 -5.30
CA VAL A 73 5.02 -0.48 -4.19
C VAL A 73 5.24 -1.60 -3.18
N ILE A 74 6.49 -1.89 -2.82
CA ILE A 74 6.86 -2.94 -1.87
C ILE A 74 7.24 -2.33 -0.52
N THR A 75 8.02 -1.26 -0.52
CA THR A 75 8.45 -0.56 0.69
C THR A 75 7.31 0.33 1.21
N ASP A 76 6.98 0.18 2.49
CA ASP A 76 5.95 1.01 3.13
C ASP A 76 6.51 2.41 3.43
N HIS A 77 5.64 3.43 3.33
CA HIS A 77 6.02 4.84 3.46
C HIS A 77 7.12 5.27 2.47
N LEU A 78 7.02 4.82 1.23
CA LEU A 78 8.00 5.10 0.18
C LEU A 78 7.82 6.49 -0.43
N ASP A 79 8.91 7.25 -0.52
CA ASP A 79 8.98 8.52 -1.24
C ASP A 79 9.57 8.33 -2.65
N MET A 80 8.72 8.50 -3.66
CA MET A 80 9.06 8.35 -5.08
C MET A 80 9.23 9.68 -5.84
N ARG A 81 9.25 10.82 -5.14
CA ARG A 81 9.41 12.12 -5.81
C ARG A 81 10.75 12.19 -6.57
N GLY A 82 10.69 12.63 -7.82
CA GLY A 82 11.87 12.76 -8.67
C GLY A 82 12.47 11.44 -9.17
N TRP A 83 11.79 10.31 -8.98
CA TRP A 83 12.24 9.03 -9.53
C TRP A 83 12.09 8.99 -11.05
N HIS A 84 12.86 8.12 -11.69
CA HIS A 84 12.94 8.00 -13.15
C HIS A 84 12.52 6.60 -13.60
N LEU A 85 11.73 6.54 -14.66
CA LEU A 85 11.24 5.33 -15.32
C LEU A 85 11.88 5.27 -16.71
N ASP A 86 12.97 4.54 -16.84
CA ASP A 86 13.69 4.35 -18.10
C ASP A 86 12.98 3.25 -18.90
N ILE A 87 12.46 3.60 -20.08
CA ILE A 87 11.70 2.73 -20.97
C ILE A 87 12.58 2.34 -22.15
N PHE A 88 12.72 1.04 -22.38
CA PHE A 88 13.50 0.47 -23.47
C PHE A 88 12.58 -0.23 -24.44
N GLU A 89 12.89 -0.10 -25.73
CA GLU A 89 12.22 -0.81 -26.83
C GLU A 89 13.27 -1.22 -27.87
N GLY A 90 13.13 -2.42 -28.45
CA GLY A 90 14.08 -2.97 -29.42
C GLY A 90 15.52 -3.07 -28.89
N GLY A 91 15.68 -3.19 -27.56
CA GLY A 91 16.98 -3.23 -26.87
C GLY A 91 17.71 -1.89 -26.75
N ALA A 92 17.06 -0.76 -27.02
CA ALA A 92 17.59 0.59 -26.83
C ALA A 92 16.75 1.40 -25.84
N LEU A 93 17.36 2.36 -25.15
CA LEU A 93 16.61 3.33 -24.33
C LEU A 93 15.80 4.21 -25.29
N ASP A 94 14.48 4.21 -25.14
CA ASP A 94 13.58 5.01 -25.97
C ASP A 94 13.17 6.29 -25.23
N GLU A 95 12.65 6.15 -24.00
CA GLU A 95 12.15 7.27 -23.21
C GLU A 95 12.58 7.17 -21.74
N THR A 96 12.57 8.31 -21.03
CA THR A 96 12.69 8.36 -19.58
C THR A 96 11.61 9.27 -19.01
N LEU A 97 10.66 8.70 -18.28
CA LEU A 97 9.63 9.48 -17.59
C LEU A 97 10.11 9.85 -16.18
N THR A 98 9.97 11.12 -15.81
CA THR A 98 10.31 11.59 -14.46
C THR A 98 9.05 11.81 -13.62
N LEU A 99 8.95 11.19 -12.45
CA LEU A 99 7.92 11.51 -11.46
C LEU A 99 8.18 12.88 -10.86
N THR A 100 7.14 13.71 -10.72
CA THR A 100 7.30 15.08 -10.22
C THR A 100 7.52 15.13 -8.71
N ASP A 101 7.74 16.33 -8.16
CA ASP A 101 7.83 16.56 -6.71
C ASP A 101 6.44 16.61 -6.01
N HIS A 102 5.36 16.17 -6.68
CA HIS A 102 4.01 16.23 -6.15
C HIS A 102 3.85 15.38 -4.87
N GLU A 103 3.02 15.86 -3.93
CA GLU A 103 2.87 15.23 -2.60
C GLU A 103 2.30 13.81 -2.64
N ILE A 104 1.58 13.46 -3.71
CA ILE A 104 1.05 12.11 -3.93
C ILE A 104 2.14 11.03 -3.88
N TRP A 105 3.37 11.39 -4.25
CA TRP A 105 4.51 10.47 -4.28
C TRP A 105 5.30 10.43 -2.97
N SER A 106 4.96 11.26 -1.98
CA SER A 106 5.82 11.49 -0.81
C SER A 106 5.70 10.43 0.29
N ASP A 107 4.62 9.63 0.29
CA ASP A 107 4.31 8.66 1.34
C ASP A 107 3.42 7.51 0.82
N LEU A 108 3.98 6.70 -0.09
CA LEU A 108 3.26 5.59 -0.69
C LEU A 108 3.22 4.38 0.25
N ARG A 109 2.05 3.77 0.38
CA ARG A 109 1.85 2.59 1.21
C ARG A 109 2.25 1.35 0.42
N SER A 110 2.87 0.39 1.09
CA SER A 110 3.16 -0.90 0.48
C SER A 110 1.87 -1.59 -0.01
N GLY A 111 1.95 -2.18 -1.20
CA GLY A 111 0.84 -2.80 -1.90
C GLY A 111 -0.04 -1.84 -2.71
N THR A 112 0.38 -0.58 -2.85
CA THR A 112 -0.18 0.37 -3.82
C THR A 112 0.15 -0.08 -5.23
N ILE A 113 -0.85 -0.05 -6.12
CA ILE A 113 -0.66 -0.24 -7.56
C ILE A 113 -0.56 1.14 -8.19
N ILE A 114 0.51 1.37 -8.95
CA ILE A 114 0.71 2.59 -9.74
C ILE A 114 0.63 2.21 -11.20
N THR A 115 -0.33 2.79 -11.92
CA THR A 115 -0.45 2.65 -13.37
C THR A 115 0.05 3.93 -14.03
N VAL A 116 0.91 3.78 -15.04
CA VAL A 116 1.30 4.86 -15.94
C VAL A 116 0.70 4.55 -17.30
N ALA A 117 -0.14 5.46 -17.82
CA ALA A 117 -0.87 5.26 -19.06
C ALA A 117 -0.89 6.52 -19.91
N GLU A 118 -0.92 6.40 -21.23
CA GLU A 118 -1.06 7.57 -22.11
C GLU A 118 -2.52 8.06 -22.22
N ASP A 119 -3.44 7.11 -22.41
CA ASP A 119 -4.82 7.40 -22.83
C ASP A 119 -5.84 7.42 -21.68
N VAL A 120 -5.39 7.20 -20.44
CA VAL A 120 -6.25 7.21 -19.26
C VAL A 120 -5.94 8.43 -18.39
N PRO A 121 -6.93 9.33 -18.15
CA PRO A 121 -6.74 10.48 -17.28
C PRO A 121 -6.25 10.08 -15.89
N SER A 122 -5.38 10.90 -15.31
CA SER A 122 -4.85 10.67 -13.96
C SER A 122 -5.97 10.48 -12.93
N ASP A 123 -5.87 9.41 -12.16
CA ASP A 123 -6.68 9.16 -10.96
C ASP A 123 -5.77 9.15 -9.75
N VAL A 124 -5.95 10.16 -8.90
CA VAL A 124 -5.16 10.37 -7.68
C VAL A 124 -6.05 10.40 -6.44
N SER A 125 -7.23 9.75 -6.48
CA SER A 125 -8.11 9.63 -5.31
C SER A 125 -7.54 8.78 -4.17
N TYR A 126 -6.41 8.12 -4.42
CA TYR A 126 -5.58 7.33 -3.51
C TYR A 126 -5.86 7.56 -2.03
N ASN A 127 -6.45 6.54 -1.40
CA ASN A 127 -6.79 6.55 0.01
C ASN A 127 -6.81 5.11 0.55
N PRO A 128 -5.64 4.56 0.92
CA PRO A 128 -5.51 3.20 1.44
C PRO A 128 -6.40 2.91 2.66
N ALA A 129 -6.61 3.91 3.51
CA ALA A 129 -7.48 3.80 4.68
C ALA A 129 -8.97 3.62 4.31
N ALA A 130 -9.39 4.14 3.17
CA ALA A 130 -10.72 3.92 2.59
C ALA A 130 -10.78 2.71 1.64
N GLY A 131 -9.67 1.99 1.46
CA GLY A 131 -9.58 0.82 0.57
C GLY A 131 -9.25 1.15 -0.89
N ASP A 132 -8.91 2.41 -1.19
CA ASP A 132 -8.41 2.81 -2.50
C ASP A 132 -6.88 2.74 -2.53
N TRP A 133 -6.35 1.72 -3.21
CA TRP A 133 -4.92 1.38 -3.26
C TRP A 133 -4.31 1.63 -4.63
N TRP A 134 -5.00 2.39 -5.49
CA TRP A 134 -4.61 2.59 -6.87
C TRP A 134 -4.30 4.06 -7.14
N ILE A 135 -3.24 4.29 -7.91
CA ILE A 135 -2.90 5.58 -8.50
C ILE A 135 -2.76 5.35 -10.00
N ASN A 136 -3.43 6.14 -10.82
CA ASN A 136 -3.17 6.23 -12.25
C ASN A 136 -2.61 7.61 -12.57
N VAL A 137 -1.55 7.68 -13.37
CA VAL A 137 -1.03 8.95 -13.87
C VAL A 137 -0.92 8.93 -15.39
N GLN A 138 -1.39 10.02 -15.99
CA GLN A 138 -1.37 10.19 -17.43
C GLN A 138 -0.02 10.75 -17.90
N ALA A 139 0.76 9.93 -18.60
CA ALA A 139 1.98 10.35 -19.28
C ALA A 139 1.71 10.43 -20.78
N HIS A 140 1.34 11.61 -21.27
CA HIS A 140 1.10 11.87 -22.68
C HIS A 140 1.61 13.27 -23.02
N ASN A 141 2.09 13.48 -24.24
CA ASN A 141 2.68 14.77 -24.67
C ASN A 141 1.76 15.99 -24.46
N ASP A 142 0.44 15.77 -24.56
CA ASP A 142 -0.59 16.81 -24.37
C ASP A 142 -1.18 16.87 -22.94
N ALA A 143 -0.67 16.06 -21.99
CA ALA A 143 -1.10 16.07 -20.60
C ALA A 143 -0.58 17.31 -19.83
N ASP A 144 -1.06 17.52 -18.60
CA ASP A 144 -0.67 18.68 -17.78
C ASP A 144 0.72 18.55 -17.14
N GLY A 145 1.27 17.34 -17.09
CA GLY A 145 2.58 17.05 -16.50
C GLY A 145 2.63 17.22 -14.99
N LEU A 146 1.48 17.16 -14.29
CA LEU A 146 1.41 17.48 -12.86
C LEU A 146 2.05 16.41 -11.96
N TYR A 147 1.85 15.14 -12.30
CA TYR A 147 2.29 13.99 -11.47
C TYR A 147 3.47 13.25 -12.07
N ILE A 148 3.55 13.22 -13.40
CA ILE A 148 4.62 12.62 -14.17
C ILE A 148 4.91 13.53 -15.36
N GLU A 149 6.12 13.48 -15.88
CA GLU A 149 6.49 14.20 -17.10
C GLU A 149 5.47 13.99 -18.22
N ALA A 150 5.04 15.08 -18.86
CA ALA A 150 4.14 15.04 -20.01
C ALA A 150 4.90 14.60 -21.26
N SER A 151 5.28 13.32 -21.29
CA SER A 151 5.87 12.67 -22.44
C SER A 151 5.11 11.39 -22.76
N SER A 152 4.89 11.18 -24.05
CA SER A 152 4.41 9.91 -24.58
C SER A 152 5.50 8.85 -24.59
N PHE A 153 5.12 7.58 -24.47
CA PHE A 153 6.06 6.46 -24.39
C PHE A 153 5.50 5.21 -25.07
N PRO A 154 6.34 4.35 -25.68
CA PRO A 154 5.88 3.10 -26.27
C PRO A 154 5.70 2.02 -25.19
N VAL A 155 4.73 1.12 -25.40
CA VAL A 155 4.68 -0.22 -24.80
C VAL A 155 4.33 -1.23 -25.88
N SER A 156 5.13 -2.30 -26.02
CA SER A 156 4.96 -3.25 -27.13
C SER A 156 5.53 -4.63 -26.83
N SER A 157 5.45 -5.50 -27.84
CA SER A 157 6.06 -6.85 -27.89
C SER A 157 7.43 -6.85 -28.61
N ASP A 158 8.09 -5.70 -28.70
CA ASP A 158 9.42 -5.57 -29.32
C ASP A 158 10.50 -5.37 -28.25
N ASP A 159 10.76 -6.40 -27.43
CA ASP A 159 11.77 -6.37 -26.36
C ASP A 159 11.57 -5.19 -25.38
N TRP A 160 10.31 -4.90 -25.01
CA TRP A 160 9.99 -3.81 -24.09
C TRP A 160 10.50 -4.09 -22.67
N GLN A 161 11.23 -3.14 -22.08
CA GLN A 161 11.78 -3.27 -20.72
C GLN A 161 11.69 -1.97 -19.94
N LEU A 162 11.50 -2.09 -18.63
CA LEU A 162 11.48 -0.97 -17.68
C LEU A 162 12.63 -1.06 -16.68
N ARG A 163 13.37 0.03 -16.50
CA ARG A 163 14.29 0.22 -15.37
C ARG A 163 13.87 1.41 -14.52
N ILE A 164 13.75 1.19 -13.22
CA ILE A 164 13.34 2.18 -12.23
C ILE A 164 14.58 2.69 -11.51
N ARG A 165 14.75 4.01 -11.45
CA ARG A 165 15.83 4.67 -10.70
C ARG A 165 15.26 5.64 -9.69
N ASP A 166 15.88 5.71 -8.52
CA ASP A 166 15.56 6.72 -7.52
C ASP A 166 15.93 8.14 -8.00
N ALA A 167 15.60 9.15 -7.19
CA ALA A 167 15.94 10.54 -7.48
C ALA A 167 17.46 10.82 -7.54
N ALA A 168 18.29 9.99 -6.90
CA ALA A 168 19.75 10.08 -6.97
C ALA A 168 20.33 9.36 -8.21
N GLY A 169 19.49 8.64 -8.96
CA GLY A 169 19.84 7.87 -10.14
C GLY A 169 20.32 6.44 -9.84
N ALA A 170 20.21 5.96 -8.60
CA ALA A 170 20.49 4.57 -8.27
C ALA A 170 19.37 3.67 -8.82
N VAL A 171 19.75 2.52 -9.37
CA VAL A 171 18.78 1.54 -9.88
C VAL A 171 18.10 0.86 -8.70
N VAL A 172 16.77 1.00 -8.65
CA VAL A 172 15.91 0.37 -7.64
C VAL A 172 15.39 -0.97 -8.16
N PHE A 173 14.99 -1.02 -9.44
CA PHE A 173 14.49 -2.23 -10.08
C PHE A 173 14.79 -2.22 -11.58
N GLY A 174 14.90 -3.41 -12.17
CA GLY A 174 15.06 -3.58 -13.60
C GLY A 174 16.49 -3.44 -14.15
N PRO A 175 16.66 -3.52 -15.48
CA PRO A 175 15.59 -3.64 -16.49
C PRO A 175 14.79 -4.94 -16.32
N ALA A 176 13.46 -4.85 -16.37
CA ALA A 176 12.50 -5.95 -16.30
C ALA A 176 11.52 -5.86 -17.47
N GLY A 177 11.09 -6.99 -18.01
CA GLY A 177 10.25 -7.05 -19.21
C GLY A 177 10.71 -8.14 -20.17
N GLU A 178 10.23 -8.09 -21.41
CA GLU A 178 10.61 -9.04 -22.45
C GLU A 178 12.12 -8.99 -22.72
N GLY A 179 12.72 -10.16 -22.97
CA GLY A 179 14.16 -10.30 -23.14
C GLY A 179 14.93 -10.47 -21.83
N ILE A 180 14.29 -10.21 -20.68
CA ILE A 180 14.84 -10.45 -19.34
C ILE A 180 14.16 -11.66 -18.68
N SER A 181 12.86 -11.55 -18.43
CA SER A 181 12.01 -12.63 -17.91
C SER A 181 10.54 -12.26 -18.13
N PRO A 182 9.81 -12.92 -19.04
CA PRO A 182 10.28 -14.02 -19.88
C PRO A 182 11.34 -13.56 -20.88
N VAL A 183 12.26 -14.47 -21.24
CA VAL A 183 13.36 -14.17 -22.18
C VAL A 183 12.86 -13.90 -23.61
N SER A 184 11.66 -14.40 -23.94
CA SER A 184 10.96 -14.18 -25.20
C SER A 184 9.57 -14.77 -25.08
N GLY A 185 8.62 -14.31 -25.88
CA GLY A 185 7.34 -15.02 -26.07
C GLY A 185 6.14 -14.09 -26.13
N ILE A 186 6.33 -12.84 -25.75
CA ILE A 186 5.24 -11.86 -25.69
C ILE A 186 4.96 -11.39 -27.11
N SER A 187 3.69 -11.50 -27.50
CA SER A 187 3.20 -11.12 -28.82
C SER A 187 2.32 -9.87 -28.75
N SER A 188 1.97 -9.32 -29.91
CA SER A 188 1.09 -8.16 -30.04
C SER A 188 -0.38 -8.43 -29.65
N THR A 189 -0.66 -9.56 -29.01
CA THR A 189 -1.98 -9.98 -28.54
C THR A 189 -1.96 -10.39 -27.06
N GLU A 190 -0.87 -10.12 -26.35
CA GLU A 190 -0.65 -10.55 -24.97
C GLU A 190 -0.33 -9.35 -24.06
N VAL A 191 -0.37 -9.60 -22.76
CA VAL A 191 0.20 -8.72 -21.74
C VAL A 191 1.34 -9.46 -21.04
N PHE A 192 2.33 -8.70 -20.58
CA PHE A 192 3.29 -9.21 -19.60
C PHE A 192 2.67 -9.11 -18.23
N ARG A 193 2.85 -10.12 -17.37
CA ARG A 193 2.24 -10.10 -16.04
C ARG A 193 3.10 -10.82 -14.99
N LEU A 194 3.03 -10.35 -13.75
CA LEU A 194 3.57 -11.04 -12.57
C LEU A 194 2.55 -12.08 -12.05
N GLU A 195 2.92 -13.36 -12.07
CA GLU A 195 2.21 -14.51 -11.52
C GLU A 195 2.61 -14.90 -10.09
N ALA A 196 3.00 -13.90 -9.29
CA ALA A 196 3.29 -14.09 -7.87
C ALA A 196 2.62 -13.02 -7.00
N ASN A 197 2.45 -13.36 -5.72
CA ASN A 197 2.16 -12.32 -4.72
C ASN A 197 3.37 -11.38 -4.67
N PRO A 198 3.17 -10.06 -4.75
CA PRO A 198 4.26 -9.12 -4.73
C PRO A 198 4.92 -9.09 -3.34
N ASP A 199 6.25 -9.19 -3.33
CA ASP A 199 7.10 -9.02 -2.14
C ASP A 199 8.52 -8.58 -2.53
N ASP A 200 9.37 -8.37 -1.52
CA ASP A 200 10.74 -7.88 -1.67
C ASP A 200 11.72 -8.90 -2.26
N THR A 201 11.27 -10.13 -2.50
CA THR A 201 12.08 -11.20 -3.12
C THR A 201 11.93 -11.24 -4.65
N ILE A 202 10.92 -10.56 -5.20
CA ILE A 202 10.73 -10.46 -6.64
C ILE A 202 11.88 -9.64 -7.26
N THR A 203 12.45 -10.19 -8.33
CA THR A 203 13.54 -9.55 -9.08
C THR A 203 13.18 -9.50 -10.56
N PRO A 204 13.87 -8.67 -11.38
CA PRO A 204 13.67 -8.68 -12.83
C PRO A 204 13.89 -10.05 -13.50
N TYR A 205 14.62 -10.96 -12.85
CA TYR A 205 14.92 -12.29 -13.35
C TYR A 205 14.02 -13.38 -12.74
N SER A 206 13.00 -13.00 -11.98
CA SER A 206 12.05 -13.95 -11.41
C SER A 206 11.35 -14.72 -12.53
N ASN A 207 11.22 -16.05 -12.37
CA ASN A 207 10.46 -16.90 -13.31
C ASN A 207 8.94 -16.77 -13.10
N ASP A 208 8.52 -15.84 -12.25
CA ASP A 208 7.12 -15.56 -11.94
C ASP A 208 6.49 -14.61 -12.97
N TYR A 209 7.26 -14.12 -13.95
CA TYR A 209 6.73 -13.29 -15.03
C TYR A 209 6.31 -14.13 -16.23
N ASP A 210 5.10 -13.92 -16.74
CA ASP A 210 4.50 -14.65 -17.86
C ASP A 210 3.96 -13.74 -18.97
N ASP A 211 3.68 -14.39 -20.10
CA ASP A 211 2.92 -13.87 -21.23
C ASP A 211 1.45 -14.31 -21.09
N ALA A 212 0.59 -13.38 -20.70
CA ALA A 212 -0.83 -13.66 -20.51
C ALA A 212 -1.65 -13.22 -21.72
N SER A 213 -2.36 -14.16 -22.35
CA SER A 213 -3.35 -13.85 -23.38
C SER A 213 -4.77 -13.85 -22.82
N ASP A 214 -5.05 -14.52 -21.71
CA ASP A 214 -6.42 -14.80 -21.27
C ASP A 214 -7.11 -13.62 -20.57
N PHE A 215 -6.38 -12.81 -19.82
CA PHE A 215 -6.92 -11.73 -19.00
C PHE A 215 -5.86 -10.69 -18.63
N SER A 216 -6.31 -9.43 -18.53
CA SER A 216 -5.52 -8.25 -18.13
C SER A 216 -6.21 -7.48 -17.01
N THR A 217 -5.46 -6.76 -16.18
CA THR A 217 -5.94 -6.20 -14.90
C THR A 217 -5.59 -4.73 -14.68
N PHE A 218 -5.84 -3.87 -15.65
CA PHE A 218 -5.60 -2.43 -15.49
C PHE A 218 -6.23 -1.86 -14.19
N GLY A 219 -5.37 -1.32 -13.33
CA GLY A 219 -5.62 -0.76 -12.02
C GLY A 219 -5.96 -1.76 -10.91
N ALA A 220 -5.68 -3.06 -11.11
CA ALA A 220 -6.15 -4.12 -10.23
C ALA A 220 -5.10 -5.23 -10.01
N PRO A 221 -5.22 -6.01 -8.93
CA PRO A 221 -4.39 -7.20 -8.73
C PRO A 221 -4.46 -8.18 -9.92
N ASN A 222 -3.29 -8.64 -10.38
CA ASN A 222 -3.12 -9.59 -11.48
C ASN A 222 -3.91 -10.90 -11.30
N ARG A 223 -4.26 -11.51 -12.44
CA ARG A 223 -5.16 -12.67 -12.48
C ARG A 223 -4.69 -13.85 -13.34
N TRP A 224 -3.83 -14.69 -12.77
CA TRP A 224 -3.65 -16.12 -13.10
C TRP A 224 -4.32 -17.02 -12.03
N GLY A 225 -4.48 -16.42 -10.84
CA GLY A 225 -5.28 -16.80 -9.70
C GLY A 225 -5.86 -15.52 -9.09
N VAL A 226 -5.69 -15.29 -7.79
CA VAL A 226 -5.90 -13.97 -7.19
C VAL A 226 -4.56 -13.53 -6.60
N GLN A 227 -3.91 -12.55 -7.21
CA GLN A 227 -2.71 -11.93 -6.62
C GLN A 227 -3.06 -11.34 -5.25
N ASN A 228 -2.31 -11.73 -4.22
CA ASN A 228 -2.63 -11.41 -2.84
C ASN A 228 -1.67 -10.37 -2.27
N PHE A 229 -2.21 -9.21 -1.94
CA PHE A 229 -1.48 -8.07 -1.38
C PHE A 229 -1.53 -8.02 0.16
N ARG A 230 -2.09 -9.02 0.84
CA ARG A 230 -2.36 -8.98 2.29
C ARG A 230 -1.11 -8.69 3.13
N ASN A 231 0.04 -9.18 2.72
CA ASN A 231 1.29 -8.98 3.45
C ASN A 231 1.89 -7.59 3.25
N LEU A 232 1.53 -6.89 2.17
CA LEU A 232 1.95 -5.51 1.92
C LEU A 232 0.92 -4.53 2.51
N ARG A 233 -0.37 -4.78 2.26
CA ARG A 233 -1.48 -3.94 2.76
C ARG A 233 -1.80 -4.17 4.24
N THR A 234 -0.85 -4.70 4.99
CA THR A 234 -0.89 -4.59 6.45
C THR A 234 -0.81 -3.11 6.78
N VAL A 235 -1.94 -2.54 7.18
CA VAL A 235 -1.92 -1.34 8.01
C VAL A 235 -1.22 -1.78 9.28
N GLU A 236 0.09 -1.56 9.36
CA GLU A 236 0.81 -1.69 10.61
C GLU A 236 0.12 -0.70 11.54
N LEU A 237 -0.67 -1.22 12.49
CA LEU A 237 -1.17 -0.37 13.56
C LEU A 237 0.07 0.10 14.28
N GLU A 238 0.43 1.37 14.05
CA GLU A 238 1.48 2.04 14.83
C GLU A 238 1.29 1.63 16.29
N PRO A 239 2.34 1.11 16.96
CA PRO A 239 2.20 0.59 18.30
C PRO A 239 1.57 1.67 19.18
N ALA A 240 0.35 1.39 19.64
CA ALA A 240 -0.45 2.29 20.45
C ALA A 240 -0.82 1.61 21.76
N SER A 241 -0.81 2.37 22.83
CA SER A 241 -1.18 1.92 24.16
C SER A 241 -2.06 2.94 24.85
N ILE A 242 -2.90 2.45 25.75
CA ILE A 242 -3.64 3.25 26.71
C ILE A 242 -3.28 2.71 28.09
N THR A 243 -3.20 3.58 29.09
CA THR A 243 -3.02 3.18 30.49
C THR A 243 -4.03 3.93 31.35
N ALA A 244 -4.89 3.19 32.04
CA ALA A 244 -5.88 3.74 32.95
C ALA A 244 -5.18 4.20 34.24
N ILE A 245 -5.33 5.49 34.58
CA ILE A 245 -4.69 6.09 35.75
C ILE A 245 -5.65 6.16 36.94
N GLY A 246 -6.94 6.36 36.70
CA GLY A 246 -7.92 6.47 37.78
C GLY A 246 -9.36 6.61 37.27
N PRO A 247 -10.38 6.08 37.98
CA PRO A 247 -10.29 5.11 39.07
C PRO A 247 -9.56 3.84 38.64
N ASN A 248 -8.61 3.37 39.45
CA ASN A 248 -7.73 2.25 39.13
C ASN A 248 -7.75 1.14 40.20
N GLY A 249 -8.53 1.30 41.26
CA GLY A 249 -8.81 0.26 42.24
C GLY A 249 -8.84 0.73 43.68
N ALA A 250 -9.63 0.03 44.48
CA ALA A 250 -9.85 0.27 45.92
C ALA A 250 -10.42 1.65 46.29
N GLU A 251 -10.75 2.53 45.34
CA GLU A 251 -11.41 3.79 45.64
C GLU A 251 -12.83 3.56 46.18
N LEU A 252 -13.28 4.49 47.03
CA LEU A 252 -14.66 4.54 47.51
C LEU A 252 -15.33 5.76 46.90
N LEU A 253 -16.15 5.53 45.88
CA LEU A 253 -16.84 6.57 45.13
C LEU A 253 -18.28 6.71 45.62
N VAL A 254 -18.70 7.95 45.80
CA VAL A 254 -20.07 8.28 46.22
C VAL A 254 -20.95 8.40 44.98
N ALA A 255 -22.06 7.66 44.94
CA ALA A 255 -23.06 7.79 43.90
C ALA A 255 -23.48 9.27 43.69
N GLY A 256 -23.54 9.72 42.44
CA GLY A 256 -23.90 11.08 42.06
C GLY A 256 -22.80 12.13 42.21
N SER A 257 -21.62 11.76 42.73
CA SER A 257 -20.44 12.64 42.67
C SER A 257 -19.87 12.70 41.26
N VAL A 258 -19.03 13.71 40.99
CA VAL A 258 -18.26 13.81 39.75
C VAL A 258 -16.81 13.46 40.07
N VAL A 259 -16.28 12.50 39.34
CA VAL A 259 -14.92 11.95 39.50
C VAL A 259 -14.23 11.96 38.15
N PRO A 260 -12.99 12.47 38.02
CA PRO A 260 -12.27 12.41 36.77
C PRO A 260 -11.83 10.96 36.49
N VAL A 261 -12.18 10.45 35.32
CA VAL A 261 -11.52 9.28 34.73
C VAL A 261 -10.29 9.77 33.98
N GLN A 262 -9.11 9.25 34.31
CA GLN A 262 -7.82 9.69 33.76
C GLN A 262 -7.11 8.54 33.08
N TRP A 263 -6.43 8.83 31.97
CA TRP A 263 -5.61 7.87 31.24
C TRP A 263 -4.43 8.55 30.55
N GLU A 264 -3.40 7.78 30.27
CA GLU A 264 -2.32 8.15 29.36
C GLU A 264 -2.45 7.32 28.07
N SER A 265 -1.94 7.85 26.96
CA SER A 265 -1.92 7.13 25.68
C SER A 265 -0.66 7.44 24.90
N GLU A 266 -0.10 6.43 24.26
CA GLU A 266 1.02 6.55 23.32
C GLU A 266 0.59 6.08 21.92
N GLY A 267 1.21 6.62 20.87
CA GLY A 267 0.88 6.31 19.48
C GLY A 267 -0.37 7.03 18.95
N ALA A 268 -0.92 6.52 17.85
CA ALA A 268 -2.03 7.15 17.12
C ALA A 268 -3.40 6.82 17.74
N VAL A 269 -3.75 7.47 18.86
CA VAL A 269 -5.06 7.37 19.53
C VAL A 269 -5.77 8.73 19.51
N GLU A 270 -6.62 8.99 18.52
CA GLU A 270 -7.31 10.28 18.38
C GLU A 270 -8.58 10.39 19.24
N GLN A 271 -9.27 9.27 19.42
CA GLN A 271 -10.53 9.19 20.17
C GLN A 271 -10.53 7.94 21.04
N VAL A 272 -10.97 8.09 22.28
CA VAL A 272 -11.20 6.96 23.19
C VAL A 272 -12.67 6.69 23.39
N LEU A 273 -13.01 5.55 24.00
CA LEU A 273 -14.30 5.23 24.57
C LEU A 273 -14.07 4.96 26.07
N VAL A 274 -14.87 5.61 26.91
CA VAL A 274 -14.87 5.37 28.36
C VAL A 274 -16.11 4.56 28.74
N GLU A 275 -15.88 3.42 29.36
CA GLU A 275 -16.91 2.49 29.80
C GLU A 275 -16.74 2.14 31.29
N PHE A 276 -17.85 1.79 31.92
CA PHE A 276 -17.96 1.44 33.33
C PHE A 276 -18.64 0.07 33.48
N SER A 277 -18.16 -0.72 34.44
CA SER A 277 -18.79 -1.97 34.87
C SER A 277 -19.11 -1.90 36.36
N PHE A 278 -20.23 -2.51 36.79
CA PHE A 278 -20.59 -2.69 38.20
C PHE A 278 -20.57 -4.16 38.64
N ASP A 279 -20.20 -5.09 37.75
CA ASP A 279 -20.32 -6.54 37.94
C ASP A 279 -19.01 -7.27 37.65
N GLY A 280 -17.87 -6.64 37.94
CA GLY A 280 -16.55 -7.24 37.78
C GLY A 280 -16.15 -7.44 36.32
N GLY A 281 -16.69 -6.64 35.40
CA GLY A 281 -16.40 -6.69 33.97
C GLY A 281 -17.27 -7.66 33.16
N ALA A 282 -18.30 -8.25 33.76
CA ALA A 282 -19.24 -9.13 33.05
C ALA A 282 -20.14 -8.35 32.07
N SER A 283 -20.47 -7.10 32.39
CA SER A 283 -21.12 -6.14 31.51
C SER A 283 -20.47 -4.76 31.60
N TRP A 284 -20.53 -4.02 30.49
CA TRP A 284 -19.93 -2.70 30.34
C TRP A 284 -20.98 -1.71 29.83
N MET A 285 -20.97 -0.51 30.40
CA MET A 285 -21.89 0.58 30.08
C MET A 285 -21.09 1.81 29.69
N GLY A 286 -21.45 2.46 28.58
CA GLY A 286 -20.85 3.74 28.21
C GLY A 286 -21.18 4.84 29.22
N VAL A 287 -20.25 5.76 29.43
CA VAL A 287 -20.47 6.95 30.26
C VAL A 287 -21.37 7.97 29.57
N PHE A 288 -21.99 8.87 30.36
CA PHE A 288 -22.77 9.99 29.84
C PHE A 288 -22.30 11.33 30.45
N PRO A 289 -22.16 12.40 29.65
CA PRO A 289 -22.21 12.42 28.17
C PRO A 289 -21.19 11.49 27.50
N ALA A 290 -21.38 11.13 26.25
CA ALA A 290 -20.35 10.36 25.54
C ALA A 290 -19.06 11.17 25.51
N ASN A 291 -17.91 10.55 25.81
CA ASN A 291 -16.63 11.23 25.71
C ASN A 291 -16.34 11.56 24.24
N VAL A 292 -15.67 12.69 24.01
CA VAL A 292 -15.34 13.16 22.67
C VAL A 292 -13.83 13.38 22.59
N GLY A 293 -13.17 12.62 21.71
CA GLY A 293 -11.72 12.69 21.50
C GLY A 293 -10.90 11.99 22.59
N ASN A 294 -9.58 12.22 22.54
CA ASN A 294 -8.59 11.74 23.49
C ASN A 294 -7.94 12.93 24.23
N THR A 295 -8.53 13.33 25.36
CA THR A 295 -8.08 14.47 26.18
C THR A 295 -7.21 14.06 27.38
N GLY A 296 -6.97 12.76 27.58
CA GLY A 296 -6.32 12.20 28.78
C GLY A 296 -7.17 12.23 30.06
N GLN A 297 -8.36 12.83 30.03
CA GLN A 297 -9.28 12.86 31.15
C GLN A 297 -10.74 13.07 30.72
N TYR A 298 -11.68 12.55 31.52
CA TYR A 298 -13.12 12.68 31.33
C TYR A 298 -13.84 12.86 32.68
N GLU A 299 -14.66 13.90 32.83
CA GLU A 299 -15.42 14.18 34.06
C GLU A 299 -16.64 13.24 34.17
N TRP A 300 -16.52 12.18 34.95
CA TRP A 300 -17.54 11.14 35.07
C TRP A 300 -18.49 11.39 36.23
N THR A 301 -19.78 11.49 35.93
CA THR A 301 -20.82 11.46 36.98
C THR A 301 -21.06 10.02 37.39
N VAL A 302 -20.68 9.69 38.62
CA VAL A 302 -20.77 8.34 39.19
C VAL A 302 -22.24 7.89 39.25
N PRO A 303 -22.62 6.77 38.62
CA PRO A 303 -24.00 6.30 38.59
C PRO A 303 -24.48 5.88 39.99
N ALA A 304 -25.80 5.91 40.19
CA ALA A 304 -26.43 5.48 41.43
C ALA A 304 -26.55 3.95 41.49
N VAL A 305 -25.43 3.28 41.76
CA VAL A 305 -25.33 1.83 41.95
C VAL A 305 -24.56 1.54 43.24
N ASP A 306 -24.88 0.43 43.90
CA ASP A 306 -24.14 -0.08 45.05
C ASP A 306 -23.40 -1.35 44.65
N SER A 307 -22.07 -1.27 44.51
CA SER A 307 -21.23 -2.42 44.15
C SER A 307 -19.77 -2.22 44.58
N GLU A 308 -19.16 -3.29 45.08
CA GLU A 308 -17.72 -3.39 45.39
C GLU A 308 -16.91 -3.97 44.22
N GLN A 309 -17.55 -4.19 43.06
CA GLN A 309 -16.96 -4.86 41.89
C GLN A 309 -16.96 -3.92 40.68
N CYS A 310 -16.77 -2.62 40.91
CA CYS A 310 -16.79 -1.64 39.83
C CYS A 310 -15.43 -1.53 39.13
N LEU A 311 -15.47 -1.35 37.80
CA LEU A 311 -14.27 -1.16 36.96
C LEU A 311 -14.53 -0.04 35.94
N ILE A 312 -13.46 0.61 35.50
CA ILE A 312 -13.43 1.49 34.33
C ILE A 312 -12.61 0.83 33.23
N ARG A 313 -13.02 0.99 31.98
CA ARG A 313 -12.25 0.66 30.80
C ARG A 313 -12.13 1.87 29.90
N VAL A 314 -10.92 2.13 29.42
CA VAL A 314 -10.65 3.14 28.40
C VAL A 314 -10.08 2.43 27.18
N SER A 315 -10.75 2.54 26.03
CA SER A 315 -10.34 1.89 24.78
C SER A 315 -10.21 2.90 23.65
N SER A 316 -9.37 2.61 22.64
CA SER A 316 -9.39 3.39 21.41
C SER A 316 -10.71 3.17 20.66
N ALA A 317 -11.32 4.24 20.16
CA ALA A 317 -12.57 4.15 19.41
C ALA A 317 -12.41 3.49 18.03
N THR A 318 -11.18 3.47 17.48
CA THR A 318 -10.87 2.92 16.15
C THR A 318 -10.07 1.62 16.23
N GLN A 319 -9.38 1.36 17.34
CA GLN A 319 -8.57 0.16 17.57
C GLN A 319 -8.95 -0.50 18.90
N LEU A 320 -10.07 -1.23 18.95
CA LEU A 320 -10.62 -1.76 20.21
C LEU A 320 -9.70 -2.75 20.96
N SER A 321 -8.64 -3.27 20.32
CA SER A 321 -7.60 -4.07 20.98
C SER A 321 -6.63 -3.22 21.81
N VAL A 322 -6.58 -1.90 21.59
CA VAL A 322 -5.84 -0.92 22.37
C VAL A 322 -6.77 -0.40 23.45
N TYR A 323 -6.64 -0.96 24.65
CA TYR A 323 -7.42 -0.56 25.81
C TYR A 323 -6.67 -0.85 27.09
N ASP A 324 -7.12 -0.22 28.16
CA ASP A 324 -6.76 -0.61 29.50
C ASP A 324 -7.99 -0.62 30.41
N THR A 325 -7.92 -1.39 31.49
CA THR A 325 -8.97 -1.53 32.50
C THR A 325 -8.38 -1.25 33.86
N SER A 326 -9.18 -0.72 34.79
CA SER A 326 -8.77 -0.55 36.19
C SER A 326 -8.05 -1.80 36.71
N ASP A 327 -6.90 -1.62 37.37
CA ASP A 327 -6.06 -2.72 37.87
C ASP A 327 -6.81 -3.59 38.88
N GLU A 328 -7.62 -2.96 39.74
CA GLU A 328 -8.45 -3.64 40.75
C GLU A 328 -9.87 -3.03 40.79
N PRO A 329 -10.85 -3.74 41.36
CA PRO A 329 -12.18 -3.17 41.56
C PRO A 329 -12.18 -1.99 42.54
N PHE A 330 -13.01 -0.99 42.24
CA PHE A 330 -13.39 0.06 43.18
C PHE A 330 -14.82 -0.13 43.66
N THR A 331 -15.20 0.60 44.70
CA THR A 331 -16.55 0.54 45.26
C THR A 331 -17.32 1.81 44.92
N ILE A 332 -18.54 1.65 44.42
CA ILE A 332 -19.55 2.71 44.41
C ILE A 332 -20.55 2.40 45.52
N PHE A 333 -20.87 3.42 46.32
CA PHE A 333 -21.92 3.33 47.32
C PHE A 333 -22.82 4.56 47.34
N THR A 334 -24.07 4.33 47.69
CA THR A 334 -25.10 5.32 47.90
C THR A 334 -25.14 5.68 49.38
N PRO A 335 -24.89 6.95 49.76
CA PRO A 335 -24.94 7.34 51.16
C PRO A 335 -26.37 7.23 51.67
N LEU A 336 -26.54 6.66 52.86
CA LEU A 336 -27.83 6.62 53.54
C LEU A 336 -28.33 8.05 53.78
N SER A 337 -29.59 8.31 53.44
CA SER A 337 -30.24 9.57 53.82
C SER A 337 -30.23 9.70 55.34
N PRO A 338 -29.84 10.86 55.92
CA PRO A 338 -29.87 11.06 57.37
C PRO A 338 -31.27 10.98 58.02
N ASP A 339 -32.34 10.85 57.23
CA ASP A 339 -33.74 10.95 57.67
C ASP A 339 -34.53 9.62 57.66
N GLU A 340 -33.87 8.46 57.78
CA GLU A 340 -34.51 7.16 58.12
C GLU A 340 -34.16 6.70 59.55
#